data_AF-A0A845F419-F1
#
_entry.id   AF-A0A845F419-F1
#
_cell.length_a   1.000
_cell.length_b   1.000
_cell.length_c   1.000
_cell.angle_alpha   90.00
_cell.angle_beta   90.00
_cell.angle_gamma   90.00
#
_symmetry.space_group_name_H-M   'P 1'
#
loop_
_entity.id
_entity.type
_entity.pdbx_description
1 polymer ?
#
loop_
_entity_poly.entity_id
_entity_poly.type
_entity_poly.pdbx_seq_one_letter_code
_entity_poly.pdbx_strand_id
1 'polypeptide(L)'
;MLIENNKLKDEDYEELIFTSLTYDVEKTEITDIFNHDFIQFGLKDNIRYPIKNTRLGAISLSKNEIVEVHDEKIEVKVETIYKPANTIKVIEDSLELSIDNEGKKLKFTLKQIKSLDTQLKLLPILINFLKIGEFQFEDFYGEISLEEGKEYLTDLETTYTLFLNLKKIFNELQINDKTLFGNKDNIQIEIEHLIEIMLDNNYDNIKIKNPENPSFFQYSLGNVYIILFYNPTSEIKFVNAFSQDVYDLPASLHVVETNEIISISPYILLPETSLVNAVNLNYKVIIESFDSIEFNKIDIIFEYINNFCLLCLNAYDKTEKRQMLELPLYLLNRMEEETSDNIREIIIKINLLQTYFRINKELSSEEFQELLNLKDRVISLPENLELKFCISVLMESEKESEILFQQFSEERQNYFKALPIYFLYENM
;
A
#
# COMPACT_ATOMS: atom_id res chain seq x y z
N MET A 1 -17.94 39.83 -36.43
CA MET A 1 -19.27 39.36 -36.00
C MET A 1 -19.13 39.00 -34.52
N LEU A 2 -20.02 39.48 -33.65
CA LEU A 2 -19.88 39.50 -32.20
C LEU A 2 -19.58 38.11 -31.61
N ILE A 3 -18.44 37.96 -30.93
CA ILE A 3 -18.31 36.97 -29.85
C ILE A 3 -18.44 37.81 -28.57
N GLU A 4 -19.65 37.89 -28.05
CA GLU A 4 -19.89 38.44 -26.71
C GLU A 4 -19.13 37.60 -25.68
N ASN A 5 -18.56 38.26 -24.68
CA ASN A 5 -17.89 37.62 -23.54
C ASN A 5 -18.78 36.52 -22.96
N ASN A 6 -18.43 35.26 -23.23
CA ASN A 6 -19.15 34.13 -22.69
C ASN A 6 -18.95 34.13 -21.17
N LYS A 7 -20.00 34.44 -20.42
CA LYS A 7 -19.96 34.56 -18.93
C LYS A 7 -19.89 33.20 -18.24
N LEU A 8 -20.16 32.13 -18.96
CA LEU A 8 -20.20 30.76 -18.47
C LEU A 8 -18.81 30.13 -18.60
N LYS A 9 -18.38 29.42 -17.55
CA LYS A 9 -17.17 28.59 -17.53
C LYS A 9 -17.48 27.21 -18.09
N ASP A 10 -16.43 26.47 -18.46
CA ASP A 10 -16.55 25.09 -18.96
C ASP A 10 -17.32 24.18 -17.97
N GLU A 11 -17.21 24.47 -16.67
CA GLU A 11 -17.91 23.79 -15.55
C GLU A 11 -19.43 23.99 -15.54
N ASP A 12 -19.97 25.00 -16.25
CA ASP A 12 -21.39 25.36 -16.23
C ASP A 12 -22.25 24.58 -17.25
N TYR A 13 -21.62 23.69 -18.02
CA TYR A 13 -22.21 22.88 -19.09
C TYR A 13 -22.23 21.39 -18.72
N GLU A 14 -23.22 20.66 -19.22
CA GLU A 14 -23.40 19.21 -18.98
C GLU A 14 -22.36 18.37 -19.73
N GLU A 15 -21.99 18.83 -20.94
CA GLU A 15 -21.05 18.16 -21.82
C GLU A 15 -20.29 19.19 -22.66
N LEU A 16 -19.03 18.90 -22.99
CA LEU A 16 -18.25 19.64 -23.97
C LEU A 16 -18.13 18.85 -25.27
N ILE A 17 -18.59 19.44 -26.36
CA ILE A 17 -18.60 18.84 -27.70
C ILE A 17 -17.58 19.57 -28.57
N PHE A 18 -16.70 18.82 -29.23
CA PHE A 18 -15.73 19.37 -30.17
C PHE A 18 -16.09 18.94 -31.59
N THR A 19 -16.21 19.89 -32.50
CA THR A 19 -16.50 19.61 -33.91
C THR A 19 -15.56 20.39 -34.81
N SER A 20 -15.10 19.78 -35.89
CA SER A 20 -14.38 20.47 -36.96
C SER A 20 -15.22 20.44 -38.24
N LEU A 21 -15.15 21.53 -39.01
CA LEU A 21 -15.72 21.58 -40.36
C LEU A 21 -14.70 21.18 -41.43
N THR A 22 -13.43 21.04 -41.05
CA THR A 22 -12.33 20.80 -41.99
C THR A 22 -11.69 19.43 -41.79
N TYR A 23 -11.84 18.80 -40.63
CA TYR A 23 -11.35 17.45 -40.36
C TYR A 23 -12.41 16.39 -40.67
N ASP A 24 -12.05 15.37 -41.45
CA ASP A 24 -12.93 14.25 -41.81
C ASP A 24 -12.26 12.93 -41.39
N VAL A 25 -12.80 12.29 -40.35
CA VAL A 25 -12.23 11.06 -39.76
C VAL A 25 -12.12 9.92 -40.77
N GLU A 26 -12.97 9.90 -41.81
CA GLU A 26 -12.93 8.84 -42.82
C GLU A 26 -11.89 9.07 -43.92
N LYS A 27 -11.36 10.30 -44.06
CA LYS A 27 -10.49 10.69 -45.18
C LYS A 27 -9.12 11.20 -44.77
N THR A 28 -8.91 11.49 -43.50
CA THR A 28 -7.67 12.10 -43.00
C THR A 28 -7.06 11.24 -41.91
N GLU A 29 -5.74 11.04 -41.95
CA GLU A 29 -5.01 10.33 -40.91
C GLU A 29 -5.18 11.04 -39.55
N ILE A 30 -5.09 10.29 -38.44
CA ILE A 30 -5.19 10.84 -37.08
C ILE A 30 -4.13 11.93 -36.85
N THR A 31 -2.96 11.81 -37.48
CA THR A 31 -1.86 12.78 -37.41
C THR A 31 -2.20 14.14 -38.01
N ASP A 32 -3.14 14.22 -38.96
CA ASP A 32 -3.52 15.49 -39.61
C ASP A 32 -4.51 16.30 -38.77
N ILE A 33 -5.12 15.70 -37.73
CA ILE A 33 -6.13 16.34 -36.87
C ILE A 33 -5.64 17.66 -36.25
N PHE A 34 -4.33 17.79 -36.03
CA PHE A 34 -3.71 18.98 -35.43
C PHE A 34 -3.68 20.20 -36.36
N ASN A 35 -3.84 20.00 -37.67
CA ASN A 35 -3.87 21.08 -38.66
C ASN A 35 -5.25 21.71 -38.82
N HIS A 36 -6.27 21.15 -38.14
CA HIS A 36 -7.65 21.59 -38.25
C HIS A 36 -8.09 22.44 -37.07
N ASP A 37 -8.95 23.41 -37.36
CA ASP A 37 -9.63 24.20 -36.35
C ASP A 37 -10.87 23.45 -35.85
N PHE A 38 -11.07 23.49 -34.53
CA PHE A 38 -12.23 22.93 -33.85
C PHE A 38 -13.03 24.05 -33.20
N ILE A 39 -14.35 23.86 -33.18
CA ILE A 39 -15.26 24.68 -32.40
C ILE A 39 -15.67 23.85 -31.19
N GLN A 40 -15.39 24.37 -30.00
CA GLN A 40 -15.88 23.81 -28.74
C GLN A 40 -17.28 24.36 -28.46
N PHE A 41 -18.23 23.47 -28.23
CA PHE A 41 -19.58 23.78 -27.80
C PHE A 41 -19.80 23.26 -26.38
N GLY A 42 -20.56 24.01 -25.58
CA GLY A 42 -21.11 23.54 -24.32
C GLY A 42 -22.56 23.11 -24.53
N LEU A 43 -22.89 21.90 -24.09
CA LEU A 43 -24.27 21.41 -24.07
C LEU A 43 -24.93 21.83 -22.75
N LYS A 44 -26.08 22.50 -22.83
CA LYS A 44 -26.90 22.83 -21.68
C LYS A 44 -28.36 22.87 -22.09
N ASP A 45 -29.23 22.17 -21.35
CA ASP A 45 -30.65 22.06 -21.68
C ASP A 45 -30.87 21.57 -23.13
N ASN A 46 -30.03 20.65 -23.61
CA ASN A 46 -30.02 20.12 -24.97
C ASN A 46 -29.77 21.18 -26.08
N ILE A 47 -29.25 22.35 -25.73
CA ILE A 47 -28.83 23.41 -26.67
C ILE A 47 -27.31 23.48 -26.71
N ARG A 48 -26.74 23.55 -27.92
CA ARG A 48 -25.29 23.68 -28.15
C ARG A 48 -24.91 25.15 -28.22
N TYR A 49 -24.15 25.62 -27.23
CA TYR A 49 -23.63 26.98 -27.18
C TYR A 49 -22.18 27.00 -27.66
N PRO A 50 -21.83 27.76 -28.72
CA PRO A 50 -20.44 27.89 -29.13
C PRO A 50 -19.66 28.61 -28.03
N ILE A 51 -18.61 27.97 -27.53
CA ILE A 51 -17.75 28.52 -26.48
C ILE A 51 -16.58 29.26 -27.10
N LYS A 52 -15.74 28.55 -27.86
CA LYS A 52 -14.52 29.09 -28.47
C LYS A 52 -14.07 28.24 -29.65
N ASN A 53 -13.29 28.88 -30.53
CA ASN A 53 -12.46 28.16 -31.48
C ASN A 53 -11.19 27.70 -30.77
N THR A 54 -10.76 26.49 -31.07
CA THR A 54 -9.58 25.88 -30.46
C THR A 54 -8.85 24.99 -31.47
N ARG A 55 -7.62 24.62 -31.14
CA ARG A 55 -6.86 23.59 -31.83
C ARG A 55 -6.41 22.56 -30.82
N LEU A 56 -6.40 21.30 -31.24
CA LEU A 56 -5.89 20.23 -30.39
C LEU A 56 -4.37 20.40 -30.25
N GLY A 57 -3.89 20.41 -29.01
CA GLY A 57 -2.46 20.46 -28.72
C GLY A 57 -1.81 19.08 -28.64
N ALA A 58 -2.59 18.07 -28.22
CA ALA A 58 -2.18 16.68 -28.11
C ALA A 58 -3.40 15.76 -28.05
N ILE A 59 -3.20 14.49 -28.39
CA ILE A 59 -4.19 13.40 -28.19
C ILE A 59 -3.45 12.26 -27.50
N SER A 60 -4.00 11.72 -26.41
CA SER A 60 -3.47 10.53 -25.74
C SER A 60 -4.40 9.33 -25.91
N LEU A 61 -3.80 8.17 -26.10
CA LEU A 61 -4.47 6.87 -26.16
C LEU A 61 -3.71 5.89 -25.28
N SER A 62 -4.41 5.21 -24.36
CA SER A 62 -3.82 4.17 -23.52
C SER A 62 -4.38 2.80 -23.90
N LYS A 63 -3.50 1.84 -24.15
CA LYS A 63 -3.85 0.44 -24.43
C LYS A 63 -2.79 -0.50 -23.87
N ASN A 64 -3.14 -1.77 -23.70
CA ASN A 64 -2.13 -2.82 -23.61
C ASN A 64 -1.66 -3.15 -25.03
N GLU A 65 -0.36 -3.34 -25.20
CA GLU A 65 0.26 -3.62 -26.47
C GLU A 65 1.30 -4.72 -26.29
N ILE A 66 1.43 -5.59 -27.29
CA ILE A 66 2.51 -6.57 -27.34
C ILE A 66 3.69 -5.90 -28.03
N VAL A 67 4.74 -5.65 -27.28
CA VAL A 67 6.00 -5.16 -27.82
C VAL A 67 6.83 -6.36 -28.24
N GLU A 68 7.09 -6.45 -29.54
CA GLU A 68 7.96 -7.48 -30.11
C GLU A 68 9.37 -6.91 -30.19
N VAL A 69 10.28 -7.51 -29.42
CA VAL A 69 11.70 -7.21 -29.51
C VAL A 69 12.39 -8.53 -29.79
N HIS A 70 12.76 -8.74 -31.05
CA HIS A 70 13.23 -10.03 -31.56
C HIS A 70 12.16 -11.14 -31.45
N ASP A 71 12.46 -12.25 -30.76
CA ASP A 71 11.57 -13.41 -30.58
C ASP A 71 10.76 -13.33 -29.27
N GLU A 72 11.01 -12.31 -28.46
CA GLU A 72 10.31 -12.11 -27.20
C GLU A 72 9.11 -11.18 -27.40
N LYS A 73 7.95 -11.65 -26.92
CA LYS A 73 6.69 -10.91 -26.92
C LYS A 73 6.37 -10.51 -25.50
N ILE A 74 6.40 -9.21 -25.22
CA ILE A 74 6.17 -8.69 -23.87
C ILE A 74 4.91 -7.83 -23.92
N GLU A 75 3.90 -8.22 -23.15
CA GLU A 75 2.70 -7.39 -22.97
C GLU A 75 3.02 -6.26 -21.98
N VAL A 76 2.79 -5.02 -22.45
CA VAL A 76 3.01 -3.81 -21.66
C VAL A 76 1.86 -2.84 -21.83
N LYS A 77 1.56 -2.07 -20.79
CA LYS A 77 0.70 -0.89 -20.90
C LYS A 77 1.45 0.23 -21.62
N VAL A 78 0.88 0.78 -22.68
CA VAL A 78 1.43 1.90 -23.45
C VAL A 78 0.42 3.03 -23.51
N GLU A 79 0.84 4.23 -23.11
CA GLU A 79 0.17 5.48 -23.44
C GLU A 79 0.90 6.15 -24.61
N THR A 80 0.22 6.31 -25.74
CA THR A 80 0.74 7.06 -26.89
C THR A 80 0.13 8.45 -26.90
N ILE A 81 0.97 9.48 -26.86
CA ILE A 81 0.62 10.89 -26.89
C ILE A 81 1.10 11.45 -28.23
N TYR A 82 0.15 11.69 -29.13
CA TYR A 82 0.40 12.33 -30.42
C TYR A 82 0.41 13.86 -30.23
N LYS A 83 1.45 14.52 -30.73
CA LYS A 83 1.58 15.99 -30.80
C LYS A 83 1.96 16.41 -32.22
N PRO A 84 1.79 17.70 -32.58
CA PRO A 84 2.16 18.18 -33.91
C PRO A 84 3.63 17.92 -34.28
N ALA A 85 4.55 18.11 -33.33
CA ALA A 85 5.99 18.01 -33.59
C ALA A 85 6.59 16.63 -33.29
N ASN A 86 5.96 15.86 -32.40
CA ASN A 86 6.51 14.58 -31.95
C ASN A 86 5.42 13.63 -31.47
N THR A 87 5.76 12.35 -31.41
CA THR A 87 4.96 11.31 -30.76
C THR A 87 5.70 10.83 -29.52
N ILE A 88 4.99 10.73 -28.39
CA ILE A 88 5.55 10.24 -27.12
C ILE A 88 4.86 8.94 -26.75
N LYS A 89 5.62 7.87 -26.55
CA LYS A 89 5.12 6.61 -25.97
C LYS A 89 5.60 6.48 -24.53
N VAL A 90 4.68 6.29 -23.60
CA VAL A 90 4.97 6.03 -22.19
C VAL A 90 4.59 4.58 -21.88
N ILE A 91 5.59 3.76 -21.58
CA ILE A 91 5.46 2.32 -21.35
C ILE A 91 5.53 2.05 -19.86
N GLU A 92 4.53 1.34 -19.33
CA GLU A 92 4.36 0.99 -17.91
C GLU A 92 4.47 2.19 -16.95
N ASP A 93 4.17 3.40 -17.45
CA ASP A 93 4.36 4.67 -16.77
C ASP A 93 5.83 4.98 -16.36
N SER A 94 6.80 4.18 -16.82
CA SER A 94 8.20 4.19 -16.36
C SER A 94 9.24 4.38 -17.48
N LEU A 95 8.91 4.14 -18.74
CA LEU A 95 9.80 4.42 -19.88
C LEU A 95 9.11 5.36 -20.86
N GLU A 96 9.71 6.51 -21.13
CA GLU A 96 9.23 7.47 -22.12
C GLU A 96 10.10 7.42 -23.37
N LEU A 97 9.48 7.22 -24.53
CA LEU A 97 10.09 7.30 -25.85
C LEU A 97 9.50 8.51 -26.57
N SER A 98 10.31 9.52 -26.85
CA SER A 98 9.93 10.68 -27.66
C SER A 98 10.54 10.55 -29.04
N ILE A 99 9.68 10.59 -30.06
CA ILE A 99 10.04 10.44 -31.46
C ILE A 99 9.67 11.72 -32.20
N ASP A 100 10.64 12.34 -32.84
CA ASP A 100 10.38 13.46 -33.75
C ASP A 100 9.54 12.97 -34.95
N ASN A 101 8.46 13.67 -35.30
CA ASN A 101 7.60 13.30 -36.44
C ASN A 101 8.34 13.43 -37.79
N GLU A 102 9.47 14.15 -37.84
CA GLU A 102 10.39 14.16 -39.00
C GLU A 102 11.28 12.90 -39.08
N GLY A 103 11.15 11.96 -38.12
CA GLY A 103 11.71 10.60 -38.16
C GLY A 103 13.21 10.49 -37.91
N LYS A 104 13.89 11.56 -37.49
CA LYS A 104 15.37 11.57 -37.41
C LYS A 104 15.96 11.39 -36.02
N LYS A 105 15.17 11.54 -34.95
CA LYS A 105 15.67 11.51 -33.57
C LYS A 105 14.70 10.80 -32.65
N LEU A 106 15.18 9.70 -32.07
CA LEU A 106 14.57 9.05 -30.93
C LEU A 106 15.28 9.51 -29.66
N LYS A 107 14.51 9.86 -28.64
CA LYS A 107 15.00 10.05 -27.27
C LYS A 107 14.24 9.12 -26.35
N PHE A 108 14.95 8.35 -25.53
CA PHE A 108 14.32 7.61 -24.43
C PHE A 108 14.66 8.26 -23.09
N THR A 109 13.80 8.06 -22.10
CA THR A 109 13.99 8.51 -20.73
C THR A 109 13.38 7.47 -19.80
N LEU A 110 14.22 6.83 -18.99
CA LEU A 110 13.78 6.03 -17.87
C LEU A 110 13.32 6.98 -16.77
N LYS A 111 12.04 6.87 -16.39
CA LYS A 111 11.47 7.54 -15.24
C LYS A 111 11.84 6.76 -13.98
N GLN A 112 11.12 7.06 -12.90
CA GLN A 112 11.33 6.44 -11.60
C GLN A 112 11.06 4.93 -11.67
N ILE A 113 11.84 4.16 -10.91
CA ILE A 113 11.50 2.76 -10.62
C ILE A 113 10.11 2.75 -10.00
N LYS A 114 9.28 1.75 -10.32
CA LYS A 114 7.89 1.69 -9.86
C LYS A 114 7.61 0.40 -9.10
N SER A 115 7.79 -0.73 -9.77
CA SER A 115 7.67 -2.09 -9.23
C SER A 115 8.70 -3.01 -9.87
N LEU A 116 8.90 -4.20 -9.29
CA LEU A 116 9.80 -5.21 -9.83
C LEU A 116 9.28 -5.72 -11.19
N ASP A 117 7.98 -6.00 -11.29
CA ASP A 117 7.31 -6.43 -12.54
C ASP A 117 7.59 -5.44 -13.68
N THR A 118 7.43 -4.14 -13.41
CA THR A 118 7.71 -3.08 -14.39
C THR A 118 9.15 -3.11 -14.86
N GLN A 119 10.13 -3.19 -13.95
CA GLN A 119 11.54 -3.16 -14.34
C GLN A 119 11.96 -4.42 -15.10
N LEU A 120 11.44 -5.59 -14.71
CA LEU A 120 11.70 -6.85 -15.41
C LEU A 120 11.08 -6.92 -16.81
N LYS A 121 10.04 -6.11 -17.10
CA LYS A 121 9.51 -5.95 -18.47
C LYS A 121 10.31 -4.94 -19.29
N LEU A 122 10.64 -3.78 -18.69
CA LEU A 122 11.23 -2.65 -19.41
C LEU A 122 12.72 -2.84 -19.74
N LEU A 123 13.51 -3.39 -18.81
CA LEU A 123 14.96 -3.52 -19.01
C LEU A 123 15.31 -4.45 -20.17
N PRO A 124 14.68 -5.63 -20.34
CA PRO A 124 14.91 -6.48 -21.53
C PRO A 124 14.59 -5.76 -22.84
N ILE A 125 13.47 -5.02 -22.90
CA ILE A 125 13.09 -4.23 -24.08
C ILE A 125 14.21 -3.25 -24.43
N LEU A 126 14.70 -2.49 -23.45
CA LEU A 126 15.76 -1.51 -23.66
C LEU A 126 17.11 -2.12 -24.03
N ILE A 127 17.53 -3.17 -23.32
CA ILE A 127 18.80 -3.87 -23.58
C ILE A 127 18.81 -4.42 -25.00
N ASN A 128 17.74 -5.10 -25.41
CA ASN A 128 17.65 -5.68 -26.73
C ASN A 128 17.55 -4.59 -27.81
N PHE A 129 16.77 -3.53 -27.56
CA PHE A 129 16.70 -2.37 -28.45
C PHE A 129 18.08 -1.74 -28.69
N LEU A 130 18.88 -1.51 -27.65
CA LEU A 130 20.22 -0.92 -27.78
C LEU A 130 21.24 -1.87 -28.43
N LYS A 131 21.02 -3.19 -28.40
CA LYS A 131 21.87 -4.18 -29.07
C LYS A 131 21.61 -4.29 -30.57
N ILE A 132 20.35 -4.21 -30.96
CA ILE A 132 19.89 -4.46 -32.34
C ILE A 132 19.78 -3.14 -33.11
N GLY A 133 19.44 -2.07 -32.41
CA GLY A 133 19.24 -0.74 -32.97
C GLY A 133 17.84 -0.54 -33.54
N GLU A 134 16.93 -1.51 -33.38
CA GLU A 134 15.58 -1.48 -33.97
C GLU A 134 14.53 -1.86 -32.91
N PHE A 135 13.34 -1.24 -32.99
CA PHE A 135 12.19 -1.64 -32.19
C PHE A 135 10.88 -1.47 -32.97
N GLN A 136 9.91 -2.34 -32.69
CA GLN A 136 8.62 -2.34 -33.34
C GLN A 136 7.47 -2.35 -32.32
N PHE A 137 6.55 -1.40 -32.51
CA PHE A 137 5.22 -1.32 -31.95
C PHE A 137 4.21 -1.61 -33.07
N GLU A 138 2.94 -1.86 -32.73
CA GLU A 138 1.86 -2.10 -33.70
C GLU A 138 1.71 -0.95 -34.71
N ASP A 139 1.91 0.29 -34.26
CA ASP A 139 1.73 1.51 -35.05
C ASP A 139 3.05 2.24 -35.35
N PHE A 140 4.20 1.69 -34.97
CA PHE A 140 5.47 2.39 -35.05
C PHE A 140 6.69 1.47 -35.24
N TYR A 141 7.66 1.93 -36.03
CA TYR A 141 8.98 1.32 -36.16
C TYR A 141 10.06 2.39 -36.00
N GLY A 142 11.09 2.11 -35.20
CA GLY A 142 12.19 3.05 -34.98
C GLY A 142 13.55 2.37 -35.02
N GLU A 143 14.54 3.12 -35.51
CA GLU A 143 15.92 2.66 -35.68
C GLU A 143 16.90 3.69 -35.09
N ILE A 144 17.99 3.24 -34.47
CA ILE A 144 19.06 4.06 -33.90
C ILE A 144 20.44 3.59 -34.32
N SER A 145 21.42 4.50 -34.28
CA SER A 145 22.83 4.16 -34.42
C SER A 145 23.33 3.39 -33.18
N LEU A 146 23.88 2.20 -33.40
CA LEU A 146 24.41 1.32 -32.36
C LEU A 146 25.63 1.89 -31.61
N GLU A 147 26.34 2.88 -32.15
CA GLU A 147 27.55 3.43 -31.52
C GLU A 147 27.23 4.22 -30.25
N GLU A 148 26.12 4.96 -30.22
CA GLU A 148 25.72 5.80 -29.07
C GLU A 148 25.09 4.99 -27.93
N GLY A 149 24.51 3.82 -28.23
CA GLY A 149 23.81 2.97 -27.25
C GLY A 149 24.72 2.08 -26.41
N LYS A 150 25.94 1.75 -26.89
CA LYS A 150 26.86 0.82 -26.22
C LYS A 150 27.32 1.29 -24.84
N GLU A 151 27.44 2.60 -24.64
CA GLU A 151 27.89 3.17 -23.36
C GLU A 151 26.92 2.87 -22.21
N TYR A 152 25.62 2.73 -22.50
CA TYR A 152 24.58 2.47 -21.50
C TYR A 152 24.26 0.99 -21.31
N LEU A 153 24.72 0.13 -22.23
CA LEU A 153 24.31 -1.28 -22.25
C LEU A 153 24.79 -2.04 -21.00
N THR A 154 26.04 -1.82 -20.60
CA THR A 154 26.62 -2.46 -19.41
C THR A 154 25.86 -2.09 -18.13
N ASP A 155 25.47 -0.82 -17.99
CA ASP A 155 24.74 -0.33 -16.82
C ASP A 155 23.33 -0.93 -16.77
N LEU A 156 22.66 -1.03 -17.92
CA LEU A 156 21.35 -1.66 -18.02
C LEU A 156 21.39 -3.17 -17.74
N GLU A 157 22.39 -3.89 -18.25
CA GLU A 157 22.59 -5.32 -17.99
C GLU A 157 22.89 -5.58 -16.50
N THR A 158 23.71 -4.71 -15.88
CA THR A 158 23.98 -4.75 -14.45
C THR A 158 22.71 -4.51 -13.64
N THR A 159 21.95 -3.48 -14.01
CA THR A 159 20.66 -3.15 -13.39
C THR A 159 19.65 -4.29 -13.54
N TYR A 160 19.58 -4.91 -14.72
CA TYR A 160 18.69 -6.05 -14.95
C TYR A 160 19.07 -7.25 -14.07
N THR A 161 20.37 -7.53 -13.93
CA THR A 161 20.87 -8.56 -13.02
C THR A 161 20.50 -8.27 -11.57
N LEU A 162 20.59 -7.01 -11.14
CA LEU A 162 20.15 -6.55 -9.82
C LEU A 162 18.66 -6.89 -9.59
N PHE A 163 17.79 -6.55 -10.54
CA PHE A 163 16.35 -6.87 -10.44
C PHE A 163 16.05 -8.37 -10.51
N LEU A 164 16.82 -9.16 -11.26
CA LEU A 164 16.70 -10.62 -11.25
C LEU A 164 17.05 -11.22 -9.88
N ASN A 165 18.04 -10.67 -9.19
CA ASN A 165 18.36 -11.06 -7.81
C ASN A 165 17.27 -10.60 -6.83
N LEU A 166 16.75 -9.38 -6.98
CA LEU A 166 15.61 -8.91 -6.20
C LEU A 166 14.39 -9.82 -6.37
N LYS A 167 14.15 -10.36 -7.57
CA LYS A 167 13.08 -11.34 -7.82
C LYS A 167 13.21 -12.61 -6.98
N LYS A 168 14.43 -13.12 -6.79
CA LYS A 168 14.66 -14.28 -5.91
C LYS A 168 14.23 -13.97 -4.48
N ILE A 169 14.63 -12.79 -3.99
CA ILE A 169 14.30 -12.31 -2.64
C ILE A 169 12.79 -12.10 -2.50
N PHE A 170 12.13 -11.46 -3.48
CA PHE A 170 10.68 -11.26 -3.46
C PHE A 170 9.93 -12.59 -3.39
N ASN A 171 10.38 -13.60 -4.14
CA ASN A 171 9.80 -14.94 -4.06
C ASN A 171 9.98 -15.58 -2.67
N GLU A 172 11.17 -15.49 -2.09
CA GLU A 172 11.47 -16.03 -0.74
C GLU A 172 10.65 -15.33 0.35
N LEU A 173 10.51 -14.01 0.23
CA LEU A 173 9.75 -13.17 1.14
C LEU A 173 8.24 -13.19 0.86
N GLN A 174 7.79 -13.89 -0.19
CA GLN A 174 6.40 -13.94 -0.65
C GLN A 174 5.82 -12.55 -0.97
N ILE A 175 6.63 -11.64 -1.50
CA ILE A 175 6.23 -10.29 -1.93
C ILE A 175 5.76 -10.34 -3.38
N ASN A 176 4.64 -9.67 -3.67
CA ASN A 176 4.13 -9.56 -5.03
C ASN A 176 5.03 -8.65 -5.89
N ASP A 177 5.49 -9.12 -7.05
CA ASP A 177 6.33 -8.35 -7.99
C ASP A 177 5.70 -7.02 -8.44
N LYS A 178 4.37 -6.90 -8.38
CA LYS A 178 3.60 -5.68 -8.71
C LYS A 178 3.55 -4.65 -7.58
N THR A 179 4.14 -4.95 -6.43
CA THR A 179 4.22 -4.03 -5.29
C THR A 179 4.88 -2.73 -5.72
N LEU A 180 4.21 -1.61 -5.46
CA LEU A 180 4.73 -0.28 -5.75
C LEU A 180 5.68 0.12 -4.62
N PHE A 181 6.98 0.13 -4.92
CA PHE A 181 8.03 0.51 -3.96
C PHE A 181 8.87 1.71 -4.45
N GLY A 182 8.92 1.96 -5.75
CA GLY A 182 9.88 2.92 -6.30
C GLY A 182 9.36 4.36 -6.27
N ASN A 183 9.87 5.14 -5.32
CA ASN A 183 9.68 6.60 -5.23
C ASN A 183 10.70 7.24 -4.27
N LYS A 184 11.99 6.88 -4.35
CA LYS A 184 13.07 7.47 -3.56
C LYS A 184 14.40 7.49 -4.32
N ASP A 185 15.21 8.53 -4.09
CA ASP A 185 16.50 8.75 -4.75
C ASP A 185 17.53 7.62 -4.49
N ASN A 186 17.39 6.88 -3.38
CA ASN A 186 18.36 5.86 -2.95
C ASN A 186 17.91 4.41 -3.20
N ILE A 187 16.86 4.20 -4.01
CA ILE A 187 16.25 2.87 -4.14
C ILE A 187 17.23 1.79 -4.64
N GLN A 188 18.17 2.15 -5.52
CA GLN A 188 19.16 1.18 -6.02
C GLN A 188 20.06 0.67 -4.88
N ILE A 189 20.54 1.57 -4.02
CA ILE A 189 21.37 1.23 -2.86
C ILE A 189 20.60 0.36 -1.87
N GLU A 190 19.30 0.63 -1.68
CA GLU A 190 18.42 -0.20 -0.85
C GLU A 190 18.25 -1.61 -1.45
N ILE A 191 18.12 -1.74 -2.77
CA ILE A 191 18.06 -3.07 -3.41
C ILE A 191 19.39 -3.82 -3.26
N GLU A 192 20.52 -3.14 -3.50
CA GLU A 192 21.86 -3.71 -3.36
C GLU A 192 22.10 -4.20 -1.93
N HIS A 193 21.81 -3.38 -0.93
CA HIS A 193 21.93 -3.79 0.47
C HIS A 193 21.00 -4.95 0.81
N LEU A 194 19.77 -4.99 0.31
CA LEU A 194 18.88 -6.13 0.58
C LEU A 194 19.44 -7.43 -0.03
N ILE A 195 20.07 -7.35 -1.21
CA ILE A 195 20.77 -8.48 -1.84
C ILE A 195 21.97 -8.94 -1.02
N GLU A 196 22.80 -8.00 -0.55
CA GLU A 196 23.93 -8.31 0.33
C GLU A 196 23.48 -9.10 1.57
N ILE A 197 22.36 -8.69 2.17
CA ILE A 197 21.82 -9.31 3.38
C ILE A 197 21.25 -10.70 3.09
N MET A 198 20.40 -10.82 2.09
CA MET A 198 19.57 -12.02 1.87
C MET A 198 20.25 -13.08 1.01
N LEU A 199 21.07 -12.69 0.04
CA LEU A 199 21.72 -13.63 -0.88
C LEU A 199 23.20 -13.83 -0.54
N ASP A 200 23.91 -12.77 -0.17
CA ASP A 200 25.35 -12.84 0.09
C ASP A 200 25.70 -13.10 1.56
N ASN A 201 24.71 -13.05 2.46
CA ASN A 201 24.88 -13.17 3.92
C ASN A 201 25.90 -12.16 4.50
N ASN A 202 26.00 -10.98 3.88
CA ASN A 202 26.83 -9.89 4.33
C ASN A 202 26.02 -8.92 5.20
N TYR A 203 26.46 -8.75 6.46
CA TYR A 203 25.73 -7.99 7.48
C TYR A 203 26.48 -6.76 7.98
N ASP A 204 27.63 -6.42 7.39
CA ASP A 204 28.55 -5.39 7.90
C ASP A 204 27.91 -4.00 7.98
N ASN A 205 26.93 -3.73 7.11
CA ASN A 205 26.26 -2.42 6.99
C ASN A 205 24.92 -2.33 7.75
N ILE A 206 24.55 -3.34 8.54
CA ILE A 206 23.28 -3.36 9.28
C ILE A 206 23.48 -2.95 10.73
N LYS A 207 22.63 -2.04 11.21
CA LYS A 207 22.53 -1.70 12.64
C LYS A 207 21.35 -2.42 13.26
N ILE A 208 21.65 -3.45 14.06
CA ILE A 208 20.64 -4.24 14.77
C ILE A 208 20.54 -3.73 16.21
N LYS A 209 19.33 -3.42 16.65
CA LYS A 209 19.06 -3.09 18.05
C LYS A 209 19.16 -4.38 18.87
N ASN A 210 20.03 -4.40 19.88
CA ASN A 210 20.32 -5.58 20.70
C ASN A 210 20.77 -6.80 19.84
N PRO A 211 21.96 -6.73 19.20
CA PRO A 211 22.42 -7.73 18.22
C PRO A 211 22.61 -9.14 18.78
N GLU A 212 22.61 -9.30 20.10
CA GLU A 212 22.71 -10.59 20.80
C GLU A 212 21.37 -11.33 20.89
N ASN A 213 20.24 -10.65 20.63
CA ASN A 213 18.91 -11.23 20.79
C ASN A 213 18.18 -11.38 19.45
N PRO A 214 17.41 -12.47 19.25
CA PRO A 214 16.50 -12.57 18.13
C PRO A 214 15.47 -11.43 18.12
N SER A 215 15.15 -10.90 16.95
CA SER A 215 14.21 -9.77 16.84
C SER A 215 13.64 -9.62 15.43
N PHE A 216 12.46 -9.00 15.34
CA PHE A 216 11.95 -8.52 14.06
C PHE A 216 12.75 -7.28 13.62
N PHE A 217 13.15 -7.29 12.35
CA PHE A 217 13.89 -6.22 11.71
C PHE A 217 13.07 -5.63 10.56
N GLN A 218 12.84 -4.32 10.62
CA GLN A 218 12.12 -3.60 9.58
C GLN A 218 13.12 -3.05 8.55
N TYR A 219 13.15 -3.65 7.37
CA TYR A 219 13.92 -3.18 6.23
C TYR A 219 13.11 -2.20 5.39
N SER A 220 13.70 -1.08 4.96
CA SER A 220 13.02 -0.10 4.12
C SER A 220 13.40 -0.28 2.66
N LEU A 221 12.41 -0.41 1.78
CA LEU A 221 12.61 -0.47 0.34
C LEU A 221 11.71 0.59 -0.31
N GLY A 222 12.28 1.73 -0.66
CA GLY A 222 11.58 2.90 -1.16
C GLY A 222 10.50 3.37 -0.19
N ASN A 223 9.23 3.35 -0.61
CA ASN A 223 8.10 3.75 0.24
C ASN A 223 7.44 2.59 1.01
N VAL A 224 8.01 1.37 0.97
CA VAL A 224 7.45 0.21 1.67
C VAL A 224 8.42 -0.36 2.72
N TYR A 225 7.88 -1.18 3.63
CA TYR A 225 8.68 -1.95 4.58
C TYR A 225 8.61 -3.44 4.32
N ILE A 226 9.70 -4.13 4.61
CA ILE A 226 9.84 -5.57 4.60
C ILE A 226 10.21 -5.99 6.02
N ILE A 227 9.49 -6.96 6.58
CA ILE A 227 9.80 -7.49 7.92
C ILE A 227 10.63 -8.76 7.76
N LEU A 228 11.84 -8.72 8.28
CA LEU A 228 12.74 -9.87 8.37
C LEU A 228 12.80 -10.32 9.83
N PHE A 229 13.12 -11.59 10.06
CA PHE A 229 13.46 -12.06 11.39
C PHE A 229 14.97 -12.25 11.49
N TYR A 230 15.57 -11.57 12.47
CA TYR A 230 16.98 -11.69 12.79
C TYR A 230 17.19 -12.76 13.86
N ASN A 231 18.07 -13.73 13.58
CA ASN A 231 18.52 -14.73 14.53
C ASN A 231 20.07 -14.74 14.62
N PRO A 232 20.67 -14.21 15.70
CA PRO A 232 22.12 -14.11 15.83
C PRO A 232 22.83 -15.47 15.92
N THR A 233 22.13 -16.53 16.32
CA THR A 233 22.73 -17.86 16.52
C THR A 233 22.64 -18.75 15.28
N SER A 234 21.93 -18.31 14.25
CA SER A 234 21.79 -19.04 12.99
C SER A 234 22.93 -18.72 12.02
N GLU A 235 23.24 -19.66 11.11
CA GLU A 235 24.19 -19.45 10.02
C GLU A 235 23.68 -18.36 9.06
N ILE A 236 22.40 -18.48 8.66
CA ILE A 236 21.66 -17.43 7.95
C ILE A 236 20.95 -16.59 9.00
N LYS A 237 21.38 -15.33 9.14
CA LYS A 237 20.91 -14.47 10.23
C LYS A 237 19.60 -13.79 9.94
N PHE A 238 19.25 -13.57 8.67
CA PHE A 238 17.99 -12.95 8.27
C PHE A 238 17.18 -13.91 7.42
N VAL A 239 15.93 -14.10 7.80
CA VAL A 239 14.96 -14.90 7.05
C VAL A 239 13.65 -14.12 6.92
N ASN A 240 12.76 -14.59 6.05
CA ASN A 240 11.38 -14.09 6.01
C ASN A 240 10.75 -14.21 7.41
N ALA A 241 10.25 -13.11 7.96
CA ALA A 241 9.63 -13.10 9.28
C ALA A 241 8.38 -14.00 9.38
N PHE A 242 7.78 -14.37 8.25
CA PHE A 242 6.61 -15.21 8.18
C PHE A 242 6.90 -16.58 7.56
N SER A 243 8.16 -17.03 7.58
CA SER A 243 8.52 -18.40 7.21
C SER A 243 8.10 -19.40 8.29
N GLN A 244 8.07 -20.68 7.90
CA GLN A 244 7.85 -21.78 8.83
C GLN A 244 8.91 -21.82 9.93
N ASP A 245 10.17 -21.49 9.60
CA ASP A 245 11.27 -21.49 10.58
C ASP A 245 11.02 -20.51 11.73
N VAL A 246 10.39 -19.35 11.45
CA VAL A 246 10.04 -18.35 12.47
C VAL A 246 8.78 -18.77 13.23
N TYR A 247 7.82 -19.37 12.53
CA TYR A 247 6.60 -19.91 13.14
C TYR A 247 6.92 -21.01 14.18
N ASP A 248 7.89 -21.88 13.88
CA ASP A 248 8.29 -22.98 14.76
C ASP A 248 9.22 -22.55 15.91
N LEU A 249 9.57 -21.25 16.00
CA LEU A 249 10.40 -20.77 17.10
C LEU A 249 9.65 -20.87 18.43
N PRO A 250 10.27 -21.47 19.46
CA PRO A 250 9.69 -21.47 20.80
C PRO A 250 9.77 -20.06 21.38
N ALA A 251 8.70 -19.28 21.22
CA ALA A 251 8.53 -18.01 21.89
C ALA A 251 7.78 -18.23 23.21
N SER A 252 8.36 -17.72 24.30
CA SER A 252 7.79 -17.88 25.62
C SER A 252 7.99 -16.65 26.49
N LEU A 253 6.98 -16.34 27.29
CA LEU A 253 7.06 -15.35 28.35
C LEU A 253 7.54 -16.03 29.63
N HIS A 254 8.58 -15.48 30.25
CA HIS A 254 9.07 -15.92 31.56
C HIS A 254 8.56 -14.96 32.64
N VAL A 255 7.66 -15.45 33.50
CA VAL A 255 7.13 -14.69 34.63
C VAL A 255 8.12 -14.81 35.78
N VAL A 256 8.81 -13.72 36.10
CA VAL A 256 9.91 -13.74 37.10
C VAL A 256 9.38 -14.10 38.50
N GLU A 257 8.19 -13.64 38.86
CA GLU A 257 7.61 -13.85 40.19
C GLU A 257 7.22 -15.31 40.46
N THR A 258 6.64 -15.98 39.46
CA THR A 258 6.14 -17.37 39.59
C THR A 258 7.09 -18.40 39.00
N ASN A 259 8.12 -17.95 38.27
CA ASN A 259 9.00 -18.76 37.44
C ASN A 259 8.25 -19.62 36.40
N GLU A 260 7.04 -19.19 36.02
CA GLU A 260 6.27 -19.83 34.96
C GLU A 260 6.80 -19.45 33.58
N ILE A 261 6.73 -20.41 32.66
CA ILE A 261 7.05 -20.24 31.25
C ILE A 261 5.76 -20.48 30.49
N ILE A 262 5.35 -19.49 29.69
CA ILE A 262 4.09 -19.54 28.92
C ILE A 262 4.42 -19.36 27.46
N SER A 263 3.95 -20.28 26.61
CA SER A 263 4.12 -20.12 25.17
C SER A 263 3.29 -18.95 24.67
N ILE A 264 3.90 -18.12 23.83
CA ILE A 264 3.27 -16.96 23.20
C ILE A 264 3.56 -16.97 21.71
N SER A 265 2.73 -16.32 20.92
CA SER A 265 3.07 -16.00 19.54
C SER A 265 4.24 -15.01 19.51
N PRO A 266 5.30 -15.23 18.71
CA PRO A 266 6.36 -14.24 18.54
C PRO A 266 5.83 -12.94 17.93
N TYR A 267 4.77 -13.01 17.11
CA TYR A 267 4.22 -11.88 16.37
C TYR A 267 3.49 -10.86 17.26
N ILE A 268 3.25 -11.18 18.53
CA ILE A 268 2.74 -10.23 19.53
C ILE A 268 3.66 -9.01 19.72
N LEU A 269 4.93 -9.15 19.34
CA LEU A 269 5.95 -8.11 19.41
C LEU A 269 6.02 -7.22 18.15
N LEU A 270 5.19 -7.47 17.14
CA LEU A 270 5.18 -6.63 15.93
C LEU A 270 4.71 -5.21 16.26
N PRO A 271 5.45 -4.17 15.86
CA PRO A 271 5.01 -2.79 16.05
C PRO A 271 3.92 -2.43 15.04
N GLU A 272 3.10 -1.44 15.37
CA GLU A 272 2.02 -0.95 14.50
C GLU A 272 2.51 -0.57 13.10
N THR A 273 3.70 0.02 12.99
CA THR A 273 4.29 0.41 11.70
C THR A 273 4.48 -0.77 10.76
N SER A 274 4.75 -1.96 11.30
CA SER A 274 4.86 -3.19 10.54
C SER A 274 3.49 -3.65 10.05
N LEU A 275 2.47 -3.62 10.91
CA LEU A 275 1.10 -3.96 10.53
C LEU A 275 0.61 -3.05 9.38
N VAL A 276 0.87 -1.74 9.46
CA VAL A 276 0.39 -0.77 8.47
C VAL A 276 1.11 -0.94 7.11
N ASN A 277 2.44 -0.98 7.11
CA ASN A 277 3.25 -0.71 5.92
C ASN A 277 4.02 -1.90 5.36
N ALA A 278 4.04 -3.06 6.05
CA ALA A 278 4.81 -4.20 5.59
C ALA A 278 4.17 -4.86 4.36
N VAL A 279 4.98 -5.10 3.32
CA VAL A 279 4.51 -5.72 2.06
C VAL A 279 4.56 -7.25 2.08
N ASN A 280 5.34 -7.83 3.00
CA ASN A 280 5.43 -9.28 3.21
C ASN A 280 4.61 -9.77 4.41
N LEU A 281 3.70 -8.94 4.95
CA LEU A 281 2.85 -9.33 6.08
C LEU A 281 1.96 -10.52 5.71
N ASN A 282 2.04 -11.61 6.48
CA ASN A 282 1.21 -12.80 6.26
C ASN A 282 0.23 -13.00 7.42
N TYR A 283 -1.00 -12.51 7.24
CA TYR A 283 -2.06 -12.58 8.26
C TYR A 283 -2.39 -14.00 8.69
N LYS A 284 -2.35 -14.96 7.76
CA LYS A 284 -2.66 -16.36 8.04
C LYS A 284 -1.65 -16.94 9.03
N VAL A 285 -0.35 -16.76 8.76
CA VAL A 285 0.74 -17.20 9.65
C VAL A 285 0.62 -16.54 11.02
N ILE A 286 0.28 -15.24 11.06
CA ILE A 286 0.07 -14.54 12.33
C ILE A 286 -1.09 -15.18 13.09
N ILE A 287 -2.27 -15.36 12.49
CA ILE A 287 -3.45 -15.97 13.16
C ILE A 287 -3.08 -17.37 13.69
N GLU A 288 -2.53 -18.23 12.83
CA GLU A 288 -2.18 -19.62 13.17
C GLU A 288 -1.12 -19.70 14.28
N SER A 289 -0.30 -18.67 14.46
CA SER A 289 0.71 -18.64 15.52
C SER A 289 0.13 -18.46 16.92
N PHE A 290 -1.12 -17.98 17.03
CA PHE A 290 -1.81 -17.84 18.31
C PHE A 290 -2.49 -19.14 18.75
N ASP A 291 -2.56 -20.17 17.90
CA ASP A 291 -3.18 -21.46 18.23
C ASP A 291 -2.38 -22.25 19.28
N SER A 292 -1.08 -21.96 19.43
CA SER A 292 -0.21 -22.57 20.43
C SER A 292 -0.32 -21.93 21.81
N ILE A 293 -1.07 -20.83 21.96
CA ILE A 293 -1.17 -20.09 23.21
C ILE A 293 -2.10 -20.80 24.20
N GLU A 294 -1.64 -20.90 25.44
CA GLU A 294 -2.40 -21.38 26.59
C GLU A 294 -3.37 -20.30 27.11
N PHE A 295 -4.53 -20.13 26.44
CA PHE A 295 -5.53 -19.14 26.83
C PHE A 295 -6.12 -19.35 28.24
N ASN A 296 -6.04 -20.56 28.79
CA ASN A 296 -6.39 -20.83 30.18
C ASN A 296 -5.48 -20.10 31.20
N LYS A 297 -4.35 -19.52 30.76
CA LYS A 297 -3.48 -18.62 31.55
C LYS A 297 -3.74 -17.14 31.24
N ILE A 298 -4.97 -16.79 30.88
CA ILE A 298 -5.37 -15.44 30.47
C ILE A 298 -4.92 -14.35 31.45
N ASP A 299 -4.91 -14.64 32.75
CA ASP A 299 -4.49 -13.70 33.81
C ASP A 299 -3.10 -13.08 33.59
N ILE A 300 -2.22 -13.81 32.91
CA ILE A 300 -0.82 -13.41 32.67
C ILE A 300 -0.66 -12.80 31.27
N ILE A 301 -1.36 -13.33 30.27
CA ILE A 301 -1.16 -12.96 28.86
C ILE A 301 -2.13 -11.88 28.37
N PHE A 302 -3.17 -11.55 29.14
CA PHE A 302 -4.26 -10.64 28.75
C PHE A 302 -3.74 -9.32 28.19
N GLU A 303 -2.85 -8.63 28.93
CA GLU A 303 -2.39 -7.30 28.53
C GLU A 303 -1.67 -7.33 27.18
N TYR A 304 -0.86 -8.36 26.93
CA TYR A 304 -0.12 -8.50 25.68
C TYR A 304 -1.05 -8.74 24.49
N ILE A 305 -2.00 -9.67 24.63
CA ILE A 305 -2.94 -10.01 23.56
C ILE A 305 -3.89 -8.84 23.31
N ASN A 306 -4.40 -8.22 24.37
CA ASN A 306 -5.29 -7.07 24.28
C ASN A 306 -4.60 -5.89 23.59
N ASN A 307 -3.36 -5.57 23.98
CA ASN A 307 -2.58 -4.51 23.33
C ASN A 307 -2.35 -4.81 21.84
N PHE A 308 -2.02 -6.05 21.50
CA PHE A 308 -1.87 -6.46 20.10
C PHE A 308 -3.19 -6.29 19.31
N CYS A 309 -4.34 -6.63 19.90
CA CYS A 309 -5.64 -6.37 19.28
C CYS A 309 -5.87 -4.87 19.02
N LEU A 310 -5.54 -4.01 19.99
CA LEU A 310 -5.67 -2.56 19.83
C LEU A 310 -4.74 -2.01 18.73
N LEU A 311 -3.52 -2.54 18.60
CA LEU A 311 -2.60 -2.19 17.50
C LEU A 311 -3.17 -2.59 16.13
N CYS A 312 -3.81 -3.76 16.03
CA CYS A 312 -4.46 -4.19 14.79
C CYS A 312 -5.62 -3.26 14.41
N LEU A 313 -6.42 -2.81 15.38
CA LEU A 313 -7.49 -1.84 15.13
C LEU A 313 -6.95 -0.48 14.68
N ASN A 314 -5.89 0.03 15.30
CA ASN A 314 -5.20 1.23 14.83
C ASN A 314 -4.67 1.07 13.41
N ALA A 315 -4.11 -0.10 13.09
CA ALA A 315 -3.62 -0.40 11.74
C ALA A 315 -4.77 -0.47 10.71
N TYR A 316 -5.95 -0.97 11.10
CA TYR A 316 -7.14 -0.91 10.26
C TYR A 316 -7.55 0.53 9.97
N ASP A 317 -7.63 1.40 10.99
CA ASP A 317 -8.04 2.79 10.82
C ASP A 317 -7.12 3.58 9.86
N LYS A 318 -5.87 3.12 9.67
CA LYS A 318 -4.89 3.70 8.73
C LYS A 318 -4.88 3.07 7.33
N THR A 319 -5.34 1.82 7.20
CA THR A 319 -5.14 1.03 5.96
C THR A 319 -6.41 0.51 5.33
N GLU A 320 -7.50 0.47 6.08
CA GLU A 320 -8.80 -0.15 5.73
C GLU A 320 -8.71 -1.63 5.31
N LYS A 321 -7.60 -2.30 5.62
CA LYS A 321 -7.40 -3.73 5.30
C LYS A 321 -8.22 -4.59 6.25
N ARG A 322 -9.27 -5.24 5.74
CA ARG A 322 -10.19 -6.08 6.53
C ARG A 322 -9.51 -7.17 7.36
N GLN A 323 -8.39 -7.72 6.87
CA GLN A 323 -7.62 -8.74 7.59
C GLN A 323 -7.11 -8.25 8.96
N MET A 324 -6.98 -6.93 9.16
CA MET A 324 -6.64 -6.34 10.46
C MET A 324 -7.76 -6.45 11.50
N LEU A 325 -9.01 -6.68 11.08
CA LEU A 325 -10.14 -6.89 11.98
C LEU A 325 -10.33 -8.39 12.31
N GLU A 326 -9.91 -9.28 11.42
CA GLU A 326 -9.98 -10.74 11.62
C GLU A 326 -9.11 -11.19 12.81
N LEU A 327 -7.94 -10.57 12.99
CA LEU A 327 -7.02 -10.84 14.09
C LEU A 327 -7.62 -10.52 15.48
N PRO A 328 -8.06 -9.28 15.78
CA PRO A 328 -8.79 -8.96 17.00
C PRO A 328 -10.02 -9.83 17.20
N LEU A 329 -10.82 -10.06 16.16
CA LEU A 329 -12.03 -10.87 16.28
C LEU A 329 -11.69 -12.30 16.73
N TYR A 330 -10.67 -12.92 16.15
CA TYR A 330 -10.22 -14.25 16.55
C TYR A 330 -9.76 -14.28 18.01
N LEU A 331 -8.85 -13.37 18.37
CA LEU A 331 -8.21 -13.37 19.69
C LEU A 331 -9.16 -12.98 20.82
N LEU A 332 -10.01 -11.97 20.60
CA LEU A 332 -10.95 -11.49 21.60
C LEU A 332 -12.03 -12.53 21.93
N ASN A 333 -12.56 -13.24 20.92
CA ASN A 333 -13.51 -14.33 21.16
C ASN A 333 -12.87 -15.47 21.99
N ARG A 334 -11.62 -15.85 21.67
CA ARG A 334 -10.87 -16.84 22.47
C ARG A 334 -10.64 -16.39 23.91
N MET A 335 -10.32 -15.11 24.12
CA MET A 335 -10.16 -14.57 25.48
C MET A 335 -11.49 -14.50 26.24
N GLU A 336 -12.61 -14.23 25.55
CA GLU A 336 -13.95 -14.19 26.17
C GLU A 336 -14.36 -15.56 26.74
N GLU A 337 -14.03 -16.65 26.04
CA GLU A 337 -14.34 -18.02 26.47
C GLU A 337 -13.62 -18.45 27.77
N GLU A 338 -12.41 -17.92 27.99
CA GLU A 338 -11.53 -18.35 29.10
C GLU A 338 -11.48 -17.35 30.26
N THR A 339 -12.00 -16.13 30.08
CA THR A 339 -11.94 -15.10 31.13
C THR A 339 -13.04 -15.30 32.18
N SER A 340 -12.68 -15.11 33.45
CA SER A 340 -13.61 -15.09 34.58
C SER A 340 -13.56 -13.78 35.37
N ASP A 341 -12.65 -12.88 35.00
CA ASP A 341 -12.54 -11.56 35.62
C ASP A 341 -13.55 -10.59 35.00
N ASN A 342 -14.39 -10.01 35.86
CA ASN A 342 -15.48 -9.12 35.45
C ASN A 342 -14.99 -7.88 34.68
N ILE A 343 -13.83 -7.31 35.04
CA ILE A 343 -13.31 -6.11 34.38
C ILE A 343 -12.73 -6.47 33.01
N ARG A 344 -11.94 -7.55 32.93
CA ARG A 344 -11.38 -8.02 31.66
C ARG A 344 -12.47 -8.45 30.69
N GLU A 345 -13.52 -9.13 31.16
CA GLU A 345 -14.69 -9.46 30.33
C GLU A 345 -15.30 -8.19 29.71
N ILE A 346 -15.50 -7.12 30.49
CA ILE A 346 -16.02 -5.84 29.98
C ILE A 346 -15.07 -5.24 28.94
N ILE A 347 -13.75 -5.25 29.18
CA ILE A 347 -12.76 -4.74 28.23
C ILE A 347 -12.79 -5.54 26.92
N ILE A 348 -12.84 -6.88 27.00
CA ILE A 348 -12.90 -7.77 25.83
C ILE A 348 -14.15 -7.45 25.01
N LYS A 349 -15.31 -7.32 25.67
CA LYS A 349 -16.57 -7.01 24.99
C LYS A 349 -16.58 -5.64 24.35
N ILE A 350 -16.08 -4.61 25.03
CA ILE A 350 -15.88 -3.28 24.42
C ILE A 350 -14.99 -3.40 23.17
N ASN A 351 -13.93 -4.21 23.25
CA ASN A 351 -13.00 -4.41 22.14
C ASN A 351 -13.62 -5.21 20.98
N LEU A 352 -14.50 -6.16 21.26
CA LEU A 352 -15.30 -6.86 20.25
C LEU A 352 -16.29 -5.91 19.57
N LEU A 353 -17.05 -5.14 20.35
CA LEU A 353 -18.04 -4.20 19.83
C LEU A 353 -17.40 -3.12 18.95
N GLN A 354 -16.25 -2.55 19.35
CA GLN A 354 -15.54 -1.61 18.47
C GLN A 354 -15.01 -2.26 17.18
N THR A 355 -14.76 -3.57 17.20
CA THR A 355 -14.34 -4.34 16.02
C THR A 355 -15.54 -4.54 15.10
N TYR A 356 -16.68 -4.97 15.63
CA TYR A 356 -17.93 -5.11 14.87
C TYR A 356 -18.39 -3.79 14.28
N PHE A 357 -18.31 -2.68 15.03
CA PHE A 357 -18.59 -1.34 14.51
C PHE A 357 -17.72 -1.01 13.29
N ARG A 358 -16.42 -1.36 13.29
CA ARG A 358 -15.54 -1.14 12.14
C ARG A 358 -15.86 -2.01 10.93
N ILE A 359 -16.35 -3.22 11.16
CA ILE A 359 -16.77 -4.16 10.11
C ILE A 359 -18.05 -3.67 9.44
N ASN A 360 -19.05 -3.32 10.24
CA ASN A 360 -20.42 -3.06 9.79
C ASN A 360 -20.72 -1.57 9.58
N LYS A 361 -19.88 -0.68 10.10
CA LYS A 361 -20.08 0.78 10.20
C LYS A 361 -21.24 1.20 11.12
N GLU A 362 -21.85 0.26 11.81
CA GLU A 362 -22.86 0.44 12.86
C GLU A 362 -22.91 -0.81 13.74
N LEU A 363 -23.50 -0.73 14.93
CA LEU A 363 -23.81 -1.89 15.76
C LEU A 363 -25.20 -2.43 15.40
N SER A 364 -25.32 -3.75 15.31
CA SER A 364 -26.60 -4.44 15.22
C SER A 364 -27.43 -4.27 16.51
N SER A 365 -28.72 -4.57 16.46
CA SER A 365 -29.60 -4.48 17.63
C SER A 365 -29.15 -5.37 18.80
N GLU A 366 -28.56 -6.55 18.51
CA GLU A 366 -28.05 -7.46 19.53
C GLU A 366 -26.77 -6.91 20.18
N GLU A 367 -25.84 -6.41 19.37
CA GLU A 367 -24.60 -5.77 19.82
C GLU A 367 -24.88 -4.49 20.64
N PHE A 368 -25.84 -3.67 20.20
CA PHE A 368 -26.26 -2.48 20.93
C PHE A 368 -26.94 -2.83 22.26
N GLN A 369 -27.73 -3.90 22.30
CA GLN A 369 -28.32 -4.39 23.55
C GLN A 369 -27.23 -4.87 24.53
N GLU A 370 -26.19 -5.53 24.04
CA GLU A 370 -25.05 -5.90 24.87
C GLU A 370 -24.31 -4.67 25.40
N LEU A 371 -24.14 -3.63 24.58
CA LEU A 371 -23.55 -2.36 25.01
C LEU A 371 -24.35 -1.68 26.14
N LEU A 372 -25.69 -1.73 26.07
CA LEU A 372 -26.56 -1.25 27.16
C LEU A 372 -26.36 -2.06 28.44
N ASN A 373 -26.27 -3.40 28.33
CA ASN A 373 -26.01 -4.26 29.48
C ASN A 373 -24.66 -3.92 30.13
N LEU A 374 -23.64 -3.64 29.33
CA LEU A 374 -22.32 -3.20 29.81
C LEU A 374 -22.41 -1.84 30.53
N LYS A 375 -23.19 -0.88 29.99
CA LYS A 375 -23.41 0.42 30.64
C LYS A 375 -23.97 0.24 32.04
N ASP A 376 -25.00 -0.59 32.20
CA ASP A 376 -25.62 -0.87 33.50
C ASP A 376 -24.64 -1.52 34.49
N ARG A 377 -23.81 -2.46 34.02
CA ARG A 377 -22.76 -3.08 34.84
C ARG A 377 -21.73 -2.05 35.33
N VAL A 378 -21.27 -1.17 34.44
CA VAL A 378 -20.21 -0.19 34.75
C VAL A 378 -20.73 0.99 35.59
N ILE A 379 -22.02 1.33 35.53
CA ILE A 379 -22.63 2.34 36.42
C ILE A 379 -22.40 1.98 37.90
N SER A 380 -22.44 0.69 38.24
CA SER A 380 -22.20 0.20 39.60
C SER A 380 -20.72 0.26 40.04
N LEU A 381 -19.81 0.67 39.15
CA LEU A 381 -18.37 0.82 39.39
C LEU A 381 -17.98 2.32 39.31
N PRO A 382 -18.06 3.07 40.41
CA PRO A 382 -17.96 4.54 40.40
C PRO A 382 -16.64 5.05 39.81
N GLU A 383 -15.54 4.33 40.06
CA GLU A 383 -14.17 4.76 39.74
C GLU A 383 -13.75 4.46 38.29
N ASN A 384 -14.58 3.76 37.50
CA ASN A 384 -14.16 3.28 36.17
C ASN A 384 -14.60 4.23 35.03
N LEU A 385 -14.13 5.49 35.10
CA LEU A 385 -14.44 6.54 34.11
C LEU A 385 -14.04 6.14 32.68
N GLU A 386 -12.99 5.34 32.54
CA GLU A 386 -12.45 4.89 31.27
C GLU A 386 -13.39 3.95 30.52
N LEU A 387 -13.95 2.97 31.22
CA LEU A 387 -14.94 2.06 30.62
C LEU A 387 -16.22 2.82 30.25
N LYS A 388 -16.64 3.79 31.08
CA LYS A 388 -17.80 4.65 30.78
C LYS A 388 -17.57 5.47 29.52
N PHE A 389 -16.36 6.01 29.35
CA PHE A 389 -15.97 6.74 28.15
C PHE A 389 -16.05 5.84 26.91
N CYS A 390 -15.40 4.68 26.93
CA CYS A 390 -15.43 3.76 25.79
C CYS A 390 -16.86 3.33 25.41
N ILE A 391 -17.71 3.03 26.39
CA ILE A 391 -19.11 2.68 26.16
C ILE A 391 -19.87 3.85 25.54
N SER A 392 -19.68 5.07 26.05
CA SER A 392 -20.35 6.27 25.53
C SER A 392 -19.95 6.58 24.10
N VAL A 393 -18.69 6.34 23.73
CA VAL A 393 -18.20 6.48 22.36
C VAL A 393 -18.90 5.48 21.43
N LEU A 394 -18.99 4.20 21.82
CA LEU A 394 -19.68 3.18 21.02
C LEU A 394 -21.19 3.37 20.94
N MET A 395 -21.77 4.09 21.90
CA MET A 395 -23.18 4.53 21.86
C MET A 395 -23.38 5.82 21.05
N GLU A 396 -22.32 6.37 20.44
CA GLU A 396 -22.33 7.64 19.70
C GLU A 396 -22.89 8.81 20.52
N SER A 397 -22.66 8.77 21.85
CA SER A 397 -23.17 9.76 22.80
C SER A 397 -22.17 10.90 23.00
N GLU A 398 -22.03 11.77 21.97
CA GLU A 398 -21.01 12.83 21.86
C GLU A 398 -20.78 13.62 23.17
N LYS A 399 -21.85 14.19 23.74
CA LYS A 399 -21.75 15.00 24.97
C LYS A 399 -21.33 14.21 26.20
N GLU A 400 -21.79 12.96 26.32
CA GLU A 400 -21.43 12.10 27.45
C GLU A 400 -19.94 11.75 27.36
N SER A 401 -19.49 11.37 26.16
CA SER A 401 -18.09 11.07 25.87
C SER A 401 -17.16 12.26 26.12
N GLU A 402 -17.54 13.46 25.69
CA GLU A 402 -16.76 14.69 25.92
C GLU A 402 -16.59 14.98 27.43
N ILE A 403 -17.68 14.94 28.19
CA ILE A 403 -17.66 15.18 29.65
C ILE A 403 -16.78 14.16 30.36
N LEU A 404 -16.86 12.88 29.97
CA LEU A 404 -16.04 11.82 30.57
C LEU A 404 -14.56 11.98 30.22
N PHE A 405 -14.23 12.30 28.96
CA PHE A 405 -12.85 12.48 28.52
C PHE A 405 -12.19 13.69 29.18
N GLN A 406 -12.93 14.78 29.40
CA GLN A 406 -12.44 15.97 30.11
C GLN A 406 -12.13 15.71 31.59
N GLN A 407 -12.69 14.65 32.19
CA GLN A 407 -12.40 14.25 33.57
C GLN A 407 -11.11 13.43 33.70
N PHE A 408 -10.52 12.97 32.60
CA PHE A 408 -9.24 12.27 32.62
C PHE A 408 -8.10 13.23 32.98
N SER A 409 -7.04 12.71 33.58
CA SER A 409 -5.78 13.45 33.69
C SER A 409 -5.16 13.65 32.30
N GLU A 410 -4.30 14.66 32.14
CA GLU A 410 -3.63 14.95 30.86
C GLU A 410 -2.82 13.74 30.35
N GLU A 411 -2.11 13.04 31.24
CA GLU A 411 -1.40 11.80 30.92
C GLU A 411 -2.36 10.75 30.37
N ARG A 412 -3.54 10.60 30.98
CA ARG A 412 -4.52 9.60 30.56
C ARG A 412 -5.21 9.98 29.25
N GLN A 413 -5.47 11.27 29.01
CA GLN A 413 -5.95 11.75 27.72
C GLN A 413 -4.93 11.45 26.61
N ASN A 414 -3.64 11.68 26.85
CA ASN A 414 -2.59 11.39 25.88
C ASN A 414 -2.47 9.89 25.59
N TYR A 415 -2.62 9.04 26.61
CA TYR A 415 -2.69 7.58 26.43
C TYR A 415 -3.89 7.18 25.56
N PHE A 416 -5.10 7.68 25.88
CA PHE A 416 -6.31 7.34 25.13
C PHE A 416 -6.29 7.83 23.69
N LYS A 417 -5.65 8.97 23.40
CA LYS A 417 -5.44 9.46 22.02
C LYS A 417 -4.66 8.48 21.13
N ALA A 418 -3.87 7.59 21.73
CA ALA A 418 -3.14 6.55 21.00
C ALA A 418 -3.96 5.25 20.83
N LEU A 419 -5.14 5.15 21.46
CA LEU A 419 -6.00 3.96 21.39
C LEU A 419 -7.04 4.07 20.26
N PRO A 420 -7.45 2.94 19.67
CA PRO A 420 -8.40 2.91 18.55
C PRO A 420 -9.79 3.45 18.91
N ILE A 421 -10.18 3.39 20.18
CA ILE A 421 -11.48 3.96 20.61
C ILE A 421 -11.55 5.47 20.40
N TYR A 422 -10.41 6.16 20.49
CA TYR A 422 -10.36 7.61 20.29
C TYR A 422 -10.56 8.00 18.82
N PHE A 423 -10.14 7.15 17.87
CA PHE A 423 -10.46 7.34 16.46
C PHE A 423 -11.98 7.34 16.23
N LEU A 424 -12.74 6.48 16.93
CA LEU A 424 -14.20 6.51 16.85
C LEU A 424 -14.77 7.79 17.47
N TYR A 425 -14.23 8.21 18.62
CA TYR A 425 -14.63 9.46 19.28
C TYR A 425 -14.44 10.70 18.40
N GLU A 426 -13.31 10.81 17.67
CA GLU A 426 -13.07 11.96 16.78
C GLU A 426 -13.96 11.99 15.54
N ASN A 427 -14.60 10.86 15.19
CA ASN A 427 -15.42 10.70 14.00
C ASN A 427 -16.92 10.50 14.29
N MET A 428 -17.38 10.81 15.51
CA MET A 428 -18.81 10.79 15.89
C MET A 428 -19.62 11.92 15.24
#